data_AF-A0A3D5YFK0-F1
#
_entry.id   AF-A0A3D5YFK0-F1
#
_cell.length_a   1.000
_cell.length_b   1.000
_cell.length_c   1.000
_cell.angle_alpha   90.00
_cell.angle_beta   90.00
_cell.angle_gamma   90.00
#
_symmetry.space_group_name_H-M   'P 1'
#
loop_
_entity.id
_entity.type
_entity.pdbx_description
1 polymer ?
#
loop_
_entity_poly.entity_id
_entity_poly.type
_entity_poly.pdbx_seq_one_letter_code
_entity_poly.pdbx_strand_id
1 'polypeptide(L)'
;MDALFARVGSGDVIAKNQSTFMTEMIEVANILNNATAKSFVIFDELGRGTSTYDGLALTKAILEYIVQEIKAKTLIATHYHELIQLE
;
A
#
# COMPACT_ATOMS: atom_id res chain seq x y z
N MET A 1 -18.02 -4.05 -7.46
CA MET A 1 -16.79 -4.31 -6.71
C MET A 1 -16.66 -5.82 -6.59
N ASP A 2 -15.54 -6.41 -6.98
CA ASP A 2 -15.32 -7.87 -6.90
C ASP A 2 -14.59 -8.28 -5.61
N ALA A 3 -13.66 -7.47 -5.13
CA ALA A 3 -12.95 -7.65 -3.88
C ALA A 3 -12.66 -6.32 -3.18
N LEU A 4 -12.54 -6.36 -1.85
CA LEU A 4 -12.03 -5.28 -1.01
C LEU A 4 -10.68 -5.71 -0.46
N PHE A 5 -9.64 -4.97 -0.81
CA PHE A 5 -8.30 -5.12 -0.24
C PHE A 5 -8.06 -3.95 0.71
N ALA A 6 -7.61 -4.25 1.92
CA ALA A 6 -7.33 -3.23 2.91
C ALA A 6 -6.05 -3.57 3.65
N ARG A 7 -5.09 -2.65 3.57
CA ARG A 7 -3.95 -2.59 4.49
C ARG A 7 -4.18 -1.39 5.40
N VAL A 8 -4.70 -1.68 6.59
CA VAL A 8 -4.95 -0.68 7.64
C VAL A 8 -4.02 -1.00 8.81
N GLY A 9 -3.44 0.02 9.44
CA GLY A 9 -2.49 -0.16 10.53
C GLY A 9 -3.03 -1.09 11.62
N SER A 10 -2.49 -2.30 11.71
CA SER A 10 -2.80 -3.23 12.79
C SER A 10 -1.96 -2.84 14.01
N GLY A 11 -2.61 -2.34 15.06
CA GLY A 11 -1.97 -1.87 16.29
C GLY A 11 -1.04 -2.89 16.95
N ASP A 12 -1.19 -4.18 16.70
CA ASP A 12 -0.27 -5.21 17.18
C ASP A 12 -0.37 -6.45 16.30
N VAL A 13 0.63 -6.69 15.45
CA VAL A 13 1.00 -8.06 15.10
C VAL A 13 2.40 -8.25 15.64
N ILE A 14 2.49 -8.80 16.84
CA ILE A 14 3.72 -9.38 17.39
C ILE A 14 3.98 -10.66 16.56
N ALA A 15 4.34 -10.48 15.29
CA ALA A 15 4.76 -11.55 14.41
C ALA A 15 6.12 -12.01 14.94
N LYS A 16 6.13 -13.15 15.63
CA LYS A 16 7.36 -13.79 16.12
C LYS A 16 8.37 -13.88 14.97
N ASN A 17 9.45 -13.09 15.06
CA ASN A 17 10.63 -13.06 14.20
C ASN A 17 10.52 -12.45 12.78
N GLN A 18 9.53 -11.61 12.48
CA GLN A 18 9.46 -10.91 11.18
C GLN A 18 9.47 -9.39 11.35
N SER A 19 10.20 -8.68 10.47
CA SER A 19 10.17 -7.22 10.43
C SER A 19 8.76 -6.74 10.06
N THR A 20 8.22 -5.78 10.81
CA THR A 20 6.91 -5.17 10.52
C THR A 20 6.82 -4.66 9.09
N PHE A 21 7.92 -4.10 8.57
CA PHE A 21 8.00 -3.64 7.18
C PHE A 21 7.93 -4.80 6.19
N MET A 22 8.57 -5.93 6.48
CA MET A 22 8.51 -7.11 5.62
C MET A 22 7.07 -7.66 5.56
N THR A 23 6.40 -7.78 6.69
CA THR A 23 4.98 -8.22 6.73
C THR A 23 4.09 -7.27 5.94
N GLU A 24 4.29 -5.96 6.09
CA GLU A 24 3.60 -4.94 5.29
C GLU A 24 3.80 -5.17 3.78
N MET A 25 5.04 -5.40 3.34
CA MET A 25 5.34 -5.61 1.91
C MET A 25 4.77 -6.93 1.37
N ILE A 26 4.69 -7.97 2.19
CA ILE A 26 4.03 -9.24 1.80
C ILE A 26 2.53 -9.01 1.59
N GLU A 27 1.89 -8.24 2.46
CA GLU A 27 0.47 -7.89 2.31
C GLU A 27 0.24 -7.06 1.05
N VAL A 28 1.09 -6.06 0.79
CA VAL A 28 1.04 -5.27 -0.46
C VAL A 28 1.22 -6.17 -1.67
N ALA A 29 2.21 -7.06 -1.68
CA ALA A 29 2.43 -7.99 -2.79
C ALA A 29 1.20 -8.88 -3.04
N ASN A 30 0.53 -9.33 -1.98
CA ASN A 30 -0.73 -10.07 -2.11
C ASN A 30 -1.84 -9.22 -2.75
N ILE A 31 -1.97 -7.96 -2.37
CA ILE A 31 -2.94 -7.03 -2.99
C ILE A 31 -2.62 -6.86 -4.48
N LEU A 32 -1.37 -6.56 -4.83
CA LEU A 32 -0.95 -6.32 -6.21
C LEU A 32 -1.16 -7.54 -7.12
N ASN A 33 -0.94 -8.75 -6.62
CA ASN A 33 -1.09 -9.98 -7.40
C ASN A 33 -2.56 -10.40 -7.62
N ASN A 34 -3.50 -9.91 -6.80
CA ASN A 34 -4.89 -10.38 -6.82
C ASN A 34 -5.92 -9.28 -7.14
N ALA A 35 -5.55 -8.01 -7.03
CA ALA A 35 -6.45 -6.90 -7.34
C ALA A 35 -6.75 -6.84 -8.84
N THR A 36 -8.00 -6.48 -9.15
CA THR A 36 -8.45 -6.24 -10.53
C THR A 36 -8.98 -4.81 -10.65
N ALA A 37 -9.27 -4.37 -11.87
CA ALA A 37 -9.91 -3.08 -12.13
C ALA A 37 -11.28 -2.89 -11.44
N LYS A 38 -11.93 -3.98 -11.00
CA LYS A 38 -13.21 -3.94 -10.27
C LYS A 38 -13.03 -3.97 -8.75
N SER A 39 -11.80 -4.07 -8.26
CA SER A 39 -11.49 -4.12 -6.83
C SER A 39 -11.44 -2.72 -6.24
N PHE A 40 -11.64 -2.65 -4.92
CA PHE A 40 -11.39 -1.45 -4.13
C PHE A 40 -10.23 -1.71 -3.18
N VAL A 41 -9.21 -0.84 -3.22
CA VAL A 41 -7.96 -0.98 -2.46
C VAL A 41 -7.84 0.17 -1.46
N ILE A 42 -7.50 -0.13 -0.22
CA ILE A 42 -7.29 0.85 0.86
C ILE A 42 -5.89 0.64 1.42
N PHE A 43 -5.11 1.74 1.50
CA PHE A 43 -3.83 1.80 2.20
C PHE A 43 -3.86 2.84 3.33
N ASP A 44 -3.25 2.50 4.45
CA ASP A 44 -3.07 3.38 5.61
C ASP A 44 -1.58 3.43 5.99
N GLU A 45 -0.99 4.63 5.88
CA GLU A 45 0.41 4.94 6.19
C GLU A 45 1.43 3.98 5.55
N LEU A 46 1.20 3.64 4.28
CA LEU A 46 2.09 2.75 3.51
C LEU A 46 3.54 3.26 3.51
N GLY A 47 4.49 2.37 3.77
CA GLY A 47 5.91 2.68 3.67
C GLY A 47 6.49 3.43 4.88
N ARG A 48 5.81 3.43 6.03
CA ARG A 48 6.29 4.00 7.30
C ARG A 48 7.44 3.21 7.93
N GLY A 49 7.59 1.92 7.59
CA GLY A 49 8.56 1.01 8.21
C GLY A 49 9.99 1.07 7.68
N THR A 50 10.34 2.06 6.85
CA THR A 50 11.65 2.21 6.19
C THR A 50 12.11 3.68 6.17
N SER A 51 13.26 3.99 5.56
CA SER A 51 13.75 5.37 5.39
C SER A 51 12.69 6.24 4.71
N THR A 52 12.57 7.51 5.11
CA THR A 52 11.54 8.43 4.57
C THR A 52 11.53 8.50 3.03
N TYR A 53 12.70 8.65 2.40
CA TYR A 53 12.80 8.72 0.94
C TYR A 53 12.49 7.38 0.26
N ASP A 54 12.93 6.27 0.85
CA ASP A 54 12.65 4.92 0.33
C ASP A 54 11.15 4.61 0.43
N GLY A 55 10.52 4.96 1.56
CA GLY A 55 9.10 4.79 1.82
C GLY A 55 8.23 5.62 0.88
N LEU A 56 8.60 6.88 0.65
CA LEU A 56 7.96 7.76 -0.32
C LEU A 56 8.06 7.19 -1.75
N ALA A 57 9.28 6.84 -2.19
CA ALA A 57 9.53 6.32 -3.53
C ALA A 57 8.76 5.01 -3.79
N LEU A 58 8.77 4.11 -2.81
CA LEU A 58 8.07 2.83 -2.89
C LEU A 58 6.55 3.03 -2.94
N THR A 59 6.01 3.87 -2.06
CA THR A 59 4.56 4.17 -2.02
C THR A 59 4.12 4.77 -3.34
N LYS A 60 4.89 5.71 -3.89
CA LYS A 60 4.62 6.32 -5.20
C LYS A 60 4.58 5.26 -6.30
N ALA A 61 5.60 4.42 -6.40
CA ALA A 61 5.68 3.38 -7.42
C ALA A 61 4.51 2.38 -7.34
N ILE A 62 4.11 2.00 -6.12
CA ILE A 62 2.96 1.11 -5.90
C ILE A 62 1.67 1.77 -6.37
N LEU A 63 1.44 3.04 -6.02
CA LEU A 63 0.23 3.76 -6.44
C LEU A 63 0.18 3.95 -7.95
N GLU A 64 1.30 4.35 -8.57
CA GLU A 64 1.42 4.49 -10.03
C GLU A 64 1.08 3.17 -10.73
N TYR A 65 1.62 2.05 -10.25
CA TYR A 65 1.32 0.73 -10.79
C TYR A 65 -0.17 0.36 -10.67
N ILE A 66 -0.79 0.62 -9.52
CA ILE A 66 -2.23 0.33 -9.34
C ILE A 66 -3.09 1.20 -10.28
N VAL A 67 -2.75 2.47 -10.45
CA VAL A 67 -3.53 3.39 -11.30
C VAL A 67 -3.34 3.08 -12.79
N GLN A 68 -2.12 2.80 -13.21
CA GLN A 68 -1.79 2.64 -14.64
C GLN A 68 -2.08 1.22 -15.14
N GLU A 69 -1.71 0.19 -14.37
CA GLU A 69 -1.79 -1.21 -14.80
C GLU A 69 -3.06 -1.91 -14.30
N ILE A 70 -3.30 -1.91 -12.99
CA ILE A 70 -4.45 -2.63 -12.40
C ILE A 70 -5.77 -1.88 -12.63
N LYS A 71 -5.73 -0.55 -12.58
CA LYS A 71 -6.86 0.37 -12.69
C LYS A 71 -7.93 0.16 -11.62
N ALA A 72 -7.53 -0.32 -10.45
CA ALA A 72 -8.42 -0.47 -9.29
C ALA A 72 -8.76 0.90 -8.70
N LYS A 73 -9.94 1.02 -8.08
CA LYS A 73 -10.24 2.20 -7.26
C LYS A 73 -9.40 2.12 -5.99
N THR A 74 -8.67 3.17 -5.67
CA THR A 74 -7.72 3.18 -4.54
C THR A 74 -7.96 4.37 -3.63
N LEU A 75 -7.99 4.13 -2.34
CA LEU A 75 -7.96 5.13 -1.28
C LEU A 75 -6.65 4.98 -0.50
N ILE A 76 -5.96 6.08 -0.26
CA ILE A 76 -4.77 6.10 0.57
C ILE A 76 -4.88 7.17 1.65
N ALA A 77 -4.58 6.78 2.90
CA ALA A 77 -4.25 7.69 3.99
C ALA A 77 -2.72 7.72 4.12
N THR A 78 -2.11 8.89 3.99
CA THR A 78 -0.66 9.04 4.05
C THR A 78 -0.27 10.39 4.64
N HIS A 79 0.87 10.44 5.32
CA HIS A 79 1.50 11.67 5.77
C HIS A 79 2.51 12.22 4.75
N TYR A 80 2.78 11.49 3.68
CA TYR A 80 3.64 11.96 2.59
C TYR A 80 2.91 13.01 1.74
N HIS A 81 3.13 14.27 2.05
CA HIS A 81 2.53 15.39 1.32
C HIS A 81 2.98 15.44 -0.15
N GLU A 82 4.19 14.94 -0.43
CA GLU A 82 4.76 14.87 -1.78
C GLU A 82 3.94 13.96 -2.72
N LEU A 83 3.15 13.02 -2.19
CA LEU A 83 2.27 12.16 -2.99
C LEU A 83 1.00 12.88 -3.46
N ILE A 84 0.61 13.99 -2.83
CA ILE A 84 -0.61 14.73 -3.21
C ILE A 84 -0.46 15.39 -4.58
N GLN A 85 0.78 15.62 -5.03
CA GLN A 85 1.10 16.19 -6.35
C GLN A 85 1.10 15.15 -7.49
N LEU A 86 0.71 13.90 -7.23
CA LEU A 86 0.44 12.93 -8.29
C LEU A 86 -0.82 13.38 -9.06
N GLU A 87 -0.61 14.04 -10.20
CA GLU A 87 -1.66 14.38 -11.19
C GLU A 87 -2.02 13.17 -12.06
#